data_AF-T2GFR6-F1
#
_entry.id   AF-T2GFR6-F1
#
_cell.length_a   1.000
_cell.length_b   1.000
_cell.length_c   1.000
_cell.angle_alpha   90.00
_cell.angle_beta   90.00
_cell.angle_gamma   90.00
#
_symmetry.space_group_name_H-M   'P 1'
#
loop_
_entity.id
_entity.type
_entity.pdbx_description
1 polymer ?
#
loop_
_entity_poly.entity_id
_entity_poly.type
_entity_poly.pdbx_seq_one_letter_code
_entity_poly.pdbx_strand_id
1 'polypeptide(L)'
;MHVDPHRSYRRLTACQTGETAFQLVQAQSDLHIVAQALPGVDLVALASEALRKVRAMVQTAILLDPHFQTALAPLPVPPVPPVPPVPSDASEIVQAMCHATALCNVGPMAAVAGVVAEHVARALAAAGCRTALVENGGDIFLMADTPRVVAALPDPSGQARLGLLLQPEDLPCSLCSSSATIGHSLSFGKAELVVVRSPSAAMADAAATALCNRLRSGKDIPAVLAHAQTLAGLPPPLRVEGVLAVCQGKVGVWGKMELCGC
;
A
#
# COMPACT_ATOMS: atom_id res chain seq x y z
N MET A 1 -9.29 -4.82 -2.50
CA MET A 1 -9.35 -5.80 -1.39
C MET A 1 -10.28 -6.96 -1.75
N HIS A 2 -9.83 -8.19 -1.55
CA HIS A 2 -10.49 -9.39 -2.11
C HIS A 2 -11.38 -10.13 -1.10
N VAL A 3 -12.50 -10.62 -1.64
CA VAL A 3 -13.61 -11.29 -0.96
C VAL A 3 -13.43 -12.80 -0.84
N ASP A 4 -12.37 -13.34 -1.43
CA ASP A 4 -12.00 -14.74 -1.34
C ASP A 4 -11.00 -14.92 -0.18
N PRO A 5 -11.36 -15.61 0.91
CA PRO A 5 -10.44 -15.89 2.00
C PRO A 5 -9.24 -16.73 1.54
N HIS A 6 -9.35 -17.45 0.41
CA HIS A 6 -8.25 -18.18 -0.20
C HIS A 6 -7.37 -17.33 -1.11
N ARG A 7 -7.72 -16.05 -1.33
CA ARG A 7 -6.99 -15.09 -2.17
C ARG A 7 -6.58 -15.68 -3.52
N SER A 8 -7.49 -16.41 -4.17
CA SER A 8 -7.24 -17.11 -5.45
C SER A 8 -6.73 -16.19 -6.57
N TYR A 9 -6.97 -14.88 -6.49
CA TYR A 9 -6.41 -13.90 -7.42
C TYR A 9 -4.86 -13.91 -7.46
N ARG A 10 -4.18 -14.29 -6.37
CA ARG A 10 -2.72 -14.43 -6.33
C ARG A 10 -2.19 -15.52 -7.26
N ARG A 11 -3.05 -16.44 -7.72
CA ARG A 11 -2.70 -17.44 -8.76
C ARG A 11 -2.48 -16.83 -10.14
N LEU A 12 -2.93 -15.59 -10.34
CA LEU A 12 -2.76 -14.86 -11.59
C LEU A 12 -1.47 -14.02 -11.60
N THR A 13 -0.73 -14.00 -10.48
CA THR A 13 0.57 -13.35 -10.41
C THR A 13 1.54 -14.08 -11.34
N ALA A 14 2.07 -13.36 -12.33
CA ALA A 14 3.11 -13.86 -13.22
C ALA A 14 4.48 -13.34 -12.77
N CYS A 15 5.37 -14.25 -12.38
CA CYS A 15 6.78 -13.93 -12.12
C CYS A 15 7.53 -13.70 -13.44
N GLN A 16 8.44 -12.74 -13.46
CA GLN A 16 9.41 -12.63 -14.54
C GLN A 16 10.55 -13.65 -14.33
N THR A 17 11.41 -13.83 -15.34
CA THR A 17 12.54 -14.76 -15.26
C THR A 17 13.46 -14.42 -14.08
N GLY A 18 13.75 -15.41 -13.24
CA GLY A 18 14.59 -15.24 -12.06
C GLY A 18 13.85 -14.74 -10.81
N GLU A 19 12.53 -14.58 -10.87
CA GLU A 19 11.69 -14.23 -9.73
C GLU A 19 11.00 -15.44 -9.13
N THR A 20 10.75 -15.37 -7.83
CA THR A 20 9.93 -16.31 -7.09
C THR A 20 8.79 -15.58 -6.40
N ALA A 21 7.64 -16.23 -6.35
CA ALA A 21 6.49 -15.76 -5.60
C ALA A 21 6.20 -16.69 -4.43
N PHE A 22 5.96 -16.13 -3.26
CA PHE A 22 5.60 -16.91 -2.07
C PHE A 22 4.62 -16.15 -1.18
N GLN A 23 3.96 -16.88 -0.30
CA GLN A 23 3.06 -16.33 0.72
C GLN A 23 3.75 -16.37 2.07
N LEU A 24 3.59 -15.31 2.86
CA LEU A 24 4.10 -15.23 4.23
C LEU A 24 2.96 -14.77 5.15
N VAL A 25 2.51 -15.66 6.02
CA VAL A 25 1.45 -15.39 6.98
C VAL A 25 2.02 -15.37 8.39
N GLN A 26 1.81 -14.26 9.10
CA GLN A 26 2.20 -14.13 10.51
C GLN A 26 1.12 -13.37 11.28
N ALA A 27 0.41 -14.11 12.15
CA ALA A 27 -0.79 -13.65 12.85
C ALA A 27 -1.83 -13.06 11.87
N GLN A 28 -2.11 -11.76 11.94
CA GLN A 28 -3.10 -11.08 11.07
C GLN A 28 -2.52 -10.59 9.74
N SER A 29 -1.19 -10.61 9.58
CA SER A 29 -0.51 -10.18 8.34
C SER A 29 -0.43 -11.36 7.37
N ASP A 30 -0.85 -11.14 6.13
CA ASP A 30 -0.86 -12.15 5.07
C ASP A 30 -0.28 -11.54 3.80
N LEU A 31 1.05 -11.68 3.64
CA LEU A 31 1.80 -11.10 2.56
C LEU A 31 1.88 -12.03 1.36
N HIS A 32 1.78 -11.45 0.17
CA HIS A 32 2.23 -12.09 -1.06
C HIS A 32 3.43 -11.33 -1.61
N ILE A 33 4.52 -12.06 -1.81
CA ILE A 33 5.82 -11.47 -2.11
C ILE A 33 6.28 -12.04 -3.43
N VAL A 34 6.64 -11.16 -4.37
CA VAL A 34 7.39 -11.50 -5.58
C VAL A 34 8.76 -10.86 -5.45
N ALA A 35 9.82 -11.66 -5.47
CA ALA A 35 11.18 -11.17 -5.33
C ALA A 35 12.14 -11.87 -6.28
N GLN A 36 13.19 -11.16 -6.68
CA GLN A 36 14.31 -11.76 -7.40
C GLN A 36 14.98 -12.83 -6.53
N ALA A 37 15.16 -14.04 -7.07
CA ALA A 37 15.91 -15.09 -6.39
C ALA A 37 17.38 -14.68 -6.24
N LEU A 38 17.92 -14.85 -5.03
CA LEU A 38 19.32 -14.57 -4.72
C LEU A 38 20.02 -15.88 -4.32
N PRO A 39 21.15 -16.24 -4.97
CA PRO A 39 21.89 -17.44 -4.63
C PRO A 39 22.33 -17.45 -3.16
N GLY A 40 22.01 -18.53 -2.43
CA GLY A 40 22.41 -18.70 -1.03
C GLY A 40 21.64 -17.86 -0.01
N VAL A 41 20.60 -17.13 -0.42
CA VAL A 41 19.77 -16.32 0.48
C VAL A 41 18.40 -16.97 0.65
N ASP A 42 18.01 -17.22 1.89
CA ASP A 42 16.64 -17.61 2.23
C ASP A 42 15.74 -16.38 2.32
N LEU A 43 15.06 -16.07 1.21
CA LEU A 43 14.14 -14.94 1.11
C LEU A 43 12.94 -15.04 2.05
N VAL A 44 12.48 -16.27 2.35
CA VAL A 44 11.34 -16.49 3.26
C VAL A 44 11.76 -16.15 4.69
N ALA A 45 12.92 -16.64 5.12
CA ALA A 45 13.45 -16.31 6.45
C ALA A 45 13.72 -14.80 6.59
N LEU A 46 14.31 -14.17 5.57
CA LEU A 46 14.57 -12.73 5.56
C LEU A 46 13.28 -11.90 5.65
N ALA A 47 12.27 -12.23 4.83
CA ALA A 47 10.97 -11.55 4.85
C ALA A 47 10.22 -11.80 6.18
N SER A 48 10.30 -13.01 6.72
CA SER A 48 9.70 -13.37 8.03
C SER A 48 10.30 -12.53 9.15
N GLU A 49 11.62 -12.37 9.15
CA GLU A 49 12.32 -11.56 10.13
C GLU A 49 11.96 -10.07 10.02
N ALA A 50 11.90 -9.53 8.79
CA ALA A 50 11.45 -8.16 8.55
C ALA A 50 9.99 -7.94 9.01
N LEU A 51 9.09 -8.86 8.68
CA LEU A 51 7.68 -8.82 9.10
C LEU A 51 7.56 -8.87 10.63
N ARG A 52 8.32 -9.75 11.29
CA ARG A 52 8.35 -9.84 12.75
C ARG A 52 8.82 -8.55 13.40
N LYS A 53 9.85 -7.90 12.83
CA LYS A 53 10.36 -6.61 13.31
C LYS A 53 9.30 -5.51 13.22
N VAL A 54 8.75 -5.24 12.04
CA VAL A 54 7.73 -4.17 11.89
C VAL A 54 6.50 -4.41 12.77
N ARG A 55 6.07 -5.67 12.92
CA ARG A 55 4.96 -6.01 13.81
C ARG A 55 5.29 -5.72 15.27
N ALA A 56 6.48 -6.08 15.74
CA ALA A 56 6.91 -5.78 17.10
C ALA A 56 6.93 -4.27 17.36
N MET A 57 7.38 -3.47 16.39
CA MET A 57 7.42 -2.01 16.49
C MET A 57 6.02 -1.40 16.67
N VAL A 58 5.05 -1.83 15.85
CA VAL A 58 3.65 -1.40 15.97
C VAL A 58 3.03 -1.87 17.29
N GLN A 59 3.31 -3.11 17.70
CA GLN A 59 2.84 -3.64 18.99
C GLN A 59 3.41 -2.86 20.17
N THR A 60 4.69 -2.47 20.13
CA THR A 60 5.29 -1.61 21.15
C THR A 60 4.60 -0.25 21.20
N ALA A 61 4.29 0.37 20.06
CA ALA A 61 3.54 1.63 20.04
C ALA A 61 2.16 1.50 20.70
N ILE A 62 1.43 0.42 20.39
CA ILE A 62 0.13 0.12 21.01
C ILE A 62 0.25 -0.16 22.51
N LEU A 63 1.32 -0.81 22.96
CA LEU A 63 1.56 -1.07 24.39
C LEU A 63 1.88 0.22 25.16
N LEU A 64 2.63 1.14 24.54
CA LEU A 64 2.98 2.43 25.14
C LEU A 64 1.79 3.41 25.16
N ASP A 65 0.97 3.40 24.11
CA ASP A 65 -0.28 4.15 24.05
C ASP A 65 -1.39 3.29 23.39
N PRO A 66 -2.30 2.69 24.18
CA PRO A 66 -3.40 1.89 23.65
C PRO A 66 -4.34 2.63 22.68
N HIS A 67 -4.37 3.97 22.72
CA HIS A 67 -5.15 4.76 21.75
C HIS A 67 -4.58 4.64 20.34
N PHE A 68 -3.29 4.29 20.18
CA PHE A 68 -2.67 4.08 18.87
C PHE A 68 -3.45 3.08 18.01
N GLN A 69 -4.01 2.04 18.64
CA GLN A 69 -4.76 1.01 17.94
C GLN A 69 -6.16 1.45 17.50
N THR A 70 -6.81 2.32 18.29
CA THR A 70 -8.26 2.60 18.16
C THR A 70 -8.57 4.01 17.67
N ALA A 71 -7.59 4.91 17.66
CA ALA A 71 -7.76 6.27 17.19
C ALA A 71 -8.19 6.28 15.72
N LEU A 72 -9.25 7.03 15.42
CA LEU A 72 -9.71 7.31 14.05
C LEU A 72 -9.28 8.70 13.56
N ALA A 73 -8.74 9.51 14.47
CA ALA A 73 -8.13 10.81 14.22
C ALA A 73 -6.62 10.73 14.47
N PRO A 74 -5.84 11.70 13.94
CA PRO A 74 -4.41 11.74 14.15
C PRO A 74 -4.03 11.73 15.63
N LEU A 75 -2.94 11.03 15.94
CA LEU A 75 -2.26 11.15 17.24
C LEU A 75 -1.06 12.10 17.11
N PRO A 76 -0.62 12.71 18.23
CA PRO A 76 0.62 13.48 18.25
C PRO A 76 1.77 12.66 17.68
N VAL A 77 2.57 13.28 16.82
CA VAL A 77 3.78 12.64 16.30
C VAL A 77 4.78 12.51 17.45
N PRO A 78 5.29 11.30 17.75
CA PRO A 78 6.32 11.13 18.78
C PRO A 78 7.57 11.95 18.45
N PRO A 79 8.19 12.64 19.42
CA PRO A 79 9.43 13.37 19.19
C PRO A 79 10.56 12.40 18.76
N VAL A 80 11.42 12.87 17.85
CA VAL A 80 12.58 12.13 17.35
C VAL A 80 13.71 12.25 18.39
N PRO A 81 14.24 11.15 18.96
CA PRO A 81 15.51 11.24 19.68
C PRO A 81 16.63 11.62 18.69
N PRO A 82 17.64 12.43 19.07
CA PRO A 82 18.67 12.87 18.13
C PRO A 82 19.56 11.72 17.58
N VAL A 83 19.16 11.19 16.40
CA VAL A 83 19.85 10.58 15.22
C VAL A 83 20.79 9.35 15.38
N PRO A 84 20.72 8.33 14.48
CA PRO A 84 21.63 8.20 13.30
C PRO A 84 20.92 8.17 11.91
N PRO A 85 21.67 8.19 10.78
CA PRO A 85 21.23 8.72 9.48
C PRO A 85 20.65 7.71 8.46
N VAL A 86 20.08 6.59 8.88
CA VAL A 86 19.50 5.60 7.95
C VAL A 86 18.28 4.95 8.58
N PRO A 87 17.13 4.82 7.88
CA PRO A 87 15.99 4.20 8.51
C PRO A 87 16.16 2.71 8.77
N SER A 88 16.38 2.32 10.02
CA SER A 88 16.52 0.93 10.47
C SER A 88 15.69 0.57 11.71
N ASP A 89 15.07 1.55 12.37
CA ASP A 89 14.65 1.39 13.76
C ASP A 89 13.14 1.66 13.99
N ALA A 90 12.62 1.09 15.09
CA ALA A 90 11.22 1.10 15.48
C ALA A 90 10.55 2.49 15.47
N SER A 91 11.34 3.52 15.77
CA SER A 91 10.89 4.90 15.87
C SER A 91 10.39 5.43 14.52
N GLU A 92 11.02 5.05 13.42
CA GLU A 92 10.78 5.65 12.11
C GLU A 92 9.51 5.12 11.46
N ILE A 93 9.18 3.85 11.68
CA ILE A 93 7.92 3.24 11.21
C ILE A 93 6.73 3.94 11.87
N VAL A 94 6.76 4.06 13.20
CA VAL A 94 5.65 4.67 13.97
C VAL A 94 5.54 6.16 13.64
N GLN A 95 6.67 6.85 13.50
CA GLN A 95 6.68 8.25 13.07
C GLN A 95 6.16 8.43 11.65
N ALA A 96 6.54 7.57 10.70
CA ALA A 96 6.02 7.63 9.33
C ALA A 96 4.50 7.43 9.31
N MET A 97 3.98 6.48 10.09
CA MET A 97 2.54 6.27 10.27
C MET A 97 1.87 7.52 10.85
N CYS A 98 2.38 8.09 11.96
CA CYS A 98 1.79 9.28 12.57
C CYS A 98 1.85 10.51 11.66
N HIS A 99 2.98 10.76 10.99
CA HIS A 99 3.12 11.88 10.06
C HIS A 99 2.14 11.78 8.88
N ALA A 100 2.11 10.63 8.20
CA ALA A 100 1.22 10.43 7.06
C ALA A 100 -0.25 10.55 7.45
N THR A 101 -0.64 9.94 8.57
CA THR A 101 -2.04 9.94 9.03
C THR A 101 -2.46 11.30 9.57
N ALA A 102 -1.55 12.08 10.17
CA ALA A 102 -1.77 13.48 10.51
C ALA A 102 -2.05 14.36 9.28
N LEU A 103 -1.27 14.21 8.21
CA LEU A 103 -1.48 14.93 6.95
C LEU A 103 -2.82 14.57 6.28
N CYS A 104 -3.29 13.33 6.48
CA CYS A 104 -4.54 12.82 5.91
C CYS A 104 -5.76 12.96 6.83
N ASN A 105 -5.56 13.42 8.08
CA ASN A 105 -6.57 13.49 9.13
C ASN A 105 -7.27 12.15 9.40
N VAL A 106 -6.50 11.08 9.58
CA VAL A 106 -6.96 9.73 9.94
C VAL A 106 -6.14 9.17 11.10
N GLY A 107 -6.55 8.03 11.65
CA GLY A 107 -5.82 7.34 12.72
C GLY A 107 -4.54 6.63 12.27
N PRO A 108 -3.54 6.42 13.13
CA PRO A 108 -2.25 5.79 12.78
C PRO A 108 -2.40 4.41 12.13
N MET A 109 -3.36 3.60 12.57
CA MET A 109 -3.59 2.26 12.02
C MET A 109 -4.07 2.25 10.57
N ALA A 110 -4.50 3.40 10.02
CA ALA A 110 -4.84 3.55 8.60
C ALA A 110 -3.62 3.51 7.66
N ALA A 111 -2.40 3.39 8.20
CA ALA A 111 -1.16 3.30 7.43
C ALA A 111 -0.42 1.96 7.62
N VAL A 112 -0.96 1.05 8.45
CA VAL A 112 -0.20 -0.11 8.93
C VAL A 112 0.09 -1.12 7.82
N ALA A 113 -0.84 -1.32 6.90
CA ALA A 113 -0.73 -2.37 5.90
C ALA A 113 0.31 -1.98 4.85
N GLY A 114 0.26 -0.73 4.39
CA GLY A 114 1.26 -0.14 3.50
C GLY A 114 2.66 -0.15 4.12
N VAL A 115 2.82 0.30 5.37
CA VAL A 115 4.14 0.34 6.02
C VAL A 115 4.76 -1.05 6.21
N VAL A 116 3.94 -2.06 6.52
CA VAL A 116 4.42 -3.45 6.57
C VAL A 116 4.94 -3.90 5.20
N ALA A 117 4.19 -3.63 4.13
CA ALA A 117 4.61 -3.98 2.78
C ALA A 117 5.92 -3.30 2.39
N GLU A 118 6.02 -1.99 2.63
CA GLU A 118 7.23 -1.20 2.37
C GLU A 118 8.44 -1.70 3.17
N HIS A 119 8.27 -1.98 4.47
CA HIS A 119 9.37 -2.42 5.32
C HIS A 119 9.94 -3.77 4.86
N VAL A 120 9.08 -4.72 4.50
CA VAL A 120 9.51 -6.04 4.01
C VAL A 120 10.18 -5.91 2.63
N ALA A 121 9.63 -5.10 1.73
CA ALA A 121 10.23 -4.88 0.41
C ALA A 121 11.63 -4.24 0.52
N ARG A 122 11.78 -3.24 1.40
CA ARG A 122 13.07 -2.59 1.65
C ARG A 122 14.09 -3.53 2.29
N ALA A 123 13.67 -4.43 3.17
CA ALA A 123 14.56 -5.45 3.73
C ALA A 123 15.06 -6.45 2.67
N LEU A 124 14.19 -6.87 1.74
CA LEU A 124 14.58 -7.70 0.59
C LEU A 124 15.55 -6.96 -0.34
N ALA A 125 15.27 -5.69 -0.63
CA ALA A 125 16.16 -4.87 -1.46
C ALA A 125 17.53 -4.64 -0.80
N ALA A 126 17.58 -4.44 0.52
CA ALA A 126 18.82 -4.31 1.28
C ALA A 126 19.68 -5.58 1.24
N ALA A 127 19.08 -6.76 1.03
CA ALA A 127 19.81 -8.02 0.80
C ALA A 127 20.27 -8.21 -0.66
N GLY A 128 19.95 -7.29 -1.56
CA GLY A 128 20.40 -7.29 -2.95
C GLY A 128 19.32 -7.60 -3.98
N CYS A 129 18.05 -7.75 -3.60
CA CYS A 129 16.97 -7.96 -4.55
C CYS A 129 16.75 -6.70 -5.39
N ARG A 130 16.88 -6.78 -6.72
CA ARG A 130 16.50 -5.68 -7.64
C ARG A 130 14.98 -5.59 -7.80
N THR A 131 14.31 -6.72 -7.71
CA THR A 131 12.84 -6.84 -7.68
C THR A 131 12.38 -7.27 -6.30
N ALA A 132 11.49 -6.48 -5.69
CA ALA A 132 10.72 -6.82 -4.49
C ALA A 132 9.33 -6.15 -4.57
N LEU A 133 8.29 -6.95 -4.79
CA LEU A 133 6.90 -6.55 -4.75
C LEU A 133 6.26 -7.22 -3.54
N VAL A 134 5.71 -6.43 -2.63
CA VAL A 134 5.06 -6.95 -1.43
C VAL A 134 3.63 -6.44 -1.40
N GLU A 135 2.67 -7.38 -1.47
CA GLU A 135 1.24 -7.13 -1.30
C GLU A 135 0.81 -7.54 0.10
N ASN A 136 0.14 -6.63 0.80
CA ASN A 136 -0.49 -6.85 2.09
C ASN A 136 -1.97 -6.44 2.00
N GLY A 137 -2.80 -7.30 1.41
CA GLY A 137 -4.22 -7.02 1.24
C GLY A 137 -4.50 -6.07 0.08
N GLY A 138 -4.88 -4.83 0.39
CA GLY A 138 -5.13 -3.78 -0.61
C GLY A 138 -3.89 -2.96 -0.96
N ASP A 139 -2.78 -3.21 -0.25
CA ASP A 139 -1.66 -2.29 -0.17
C ASP A 139 -0.39 -2.96 -0.70
N ILE A 140 0.26 -2.30 -1.64
CA ILE A 140 1.38 -2.85 -2.38
C ILE A 140 2.53 -1.86 -2.35
N PHE A 141 3.74 -2.36 -2.05
CA PHE A 141 4.97 -1.63 -2.29
C PHE A 141 5.80 -2.34 -3.34
N LEU A 142 6.34 -1.58 -4.29
CA LEU A 142 7.04 -2.10 -5.46
C LEU A 142 8.43 -1.50 -5.58
N MET A 143 9.41 -2.37 -5.74
CA MET A 143 10.76 -2.07 -6.20
C MET A 143 11.06 -3.01 -7.36
N ALA A 144 11.44 -2.47 -8.52
CA ALA A 144 11.86 -3.23 -9.68
C ALA A 144 12.64 -2.33 -10.64
N ASP A 145 13.37 -2.94 -11.54
CA ASP A 145 14.08 -2.30 -12.65
C ASP A 145 13.48 -2.66 -14.03
N THR A 146 12.37 -3.39 -14.02
CA THR A 146 11.57 -3.74 -15.18
C THR A 146 10.13 -3.24 -15.02
N PRO A 147 9.42 -2.96 -16.13
CA PRO A 147 8.03 -2.54 -16.06
C PRO A 147 7.15 -3.54 -15.30
N ARG A 148 6.16 -3.03 -14.55
CA ARG A 148 5.20 -3.82 -13.79
C ARG A 148 3.78 -3.39 -14.09
N VAL A 149 2.88 -4.36 -14.10
CA VAL A 149 1.44 -4.12 -14.17
C VAL A 149 0.81 -4.59 -12.87
N VAL A 150 0.12 -3.69 -12.18
CA VAL A 150 -0.65 -4.01 -10.97
C VAL A 150 -2.13 -3.97 -11.32
N ALA A 151 -2.83 -5.10 -11.21
CA ALA A 151 -4.26 -5.15 -11.43
C ALA A 151 -5.00 -4.26 -10.41
N ALA A 152 -5.78 -3.29 -10.89
CA ALA A 152 -6.48 -2.32 -10.06
C ALA A 152 -8.00 -2.58 -10.01
N LEU A 153 -8.60 -2.96 -11.13
CA LEU A 153 -10.04 -3.21 -11.24
C LEU A 153 -10.30 -4.41 -12.15
N PRO A 154 -11.36 -5.19 -11.91
CA PRO A 154 -11.93 -5.99 -12.98
C PRO A 154 -12.58 -5.06 -14.03
N ASP A 155 -12.64 -5.47 -15.30
CA ASP A 155 -13.41 -4.77 -16.34
C ASP A 155 -14.93 -4.93 -16.07
N PRO A 156 -15.75 -3.88 -16.28
CA PRO A 156 -17.20 -3.98 -16.37
C PRO A 156 -17.77 -5.20 -17.12
N SER A 157 -17.10 -5.68 -18.17
CA SER A 157 -17.52 -6.87 -18.93
C SER A 157 -17.19 -8.21 -18.24
N GLY A 158 -16.35 -8.18 -17.20
CA GLY A 158 -15.83 -9.36 -16.50
C GLY A 158 -14.77 -10.15 -17.28
N GLN A 159 -14.42 -9.75 -18.51
CA GLN A 159 -13.50 -10.49 -19.39
C GLN A 159 -12.05 -10.01 -19.31
N ALA A 160 -11.83 -8.72 -19.00
CA ALA A 160 -10.50 -8.13 -18.86
C ALA A 160 -10.27 -7.58 -17.45
N ARG A 161 -9.04 -7.21 -17.11
CA ARG A 161 -8.73 -6.39 -15.92
C ARG A 161 -8.11 -5.08 -16.37
N LEU A 162 -8.35 -4.04 -15.58
CA LEU A 162 -7.66 -2.78 -15.72
C LEU A 162 -6.46 -2.81 -14.78
N GLY A 163 -5.28 -2.71 -15.36
CA GLY A 163 -4.00 -2.63 -14.67
C GLY A 163 -3.45 -1.22 -14.64
N LEU A 164 -2.60 -0.95 -13.66
CA LEU A 164 -1.74 0.22 -13.58
C LEU A 164 -0.35 -0.17 -14.06
N LEU A 165 0.11 0.44 -15.15
CA LEU A 165 1.46 0.27 -15.66
C LEU A 165 2.41 1.18 -14.86
N LEU A 166 3.49 0.58 -14.38
CA LEU A 166 4.56 1.23 -13.64
C LEU A 166 5.87 1.00 -14.39
N GLN A 167 6.52 2.09 -14.80
CA GLN A 167 7.84 2.03 -15.42
C GLN A 167 8.96 1.96 -14.36
N PRO A 168 10.17 1.49 -14.68
CA PRO A 168 11.27 1.46 -13.72
C PRO A 168 11.59 2.82 -13.09
N GLU A 169 11.53 3.91 -13.85
CA GLU A 169 11.76 5.29 -13.38
C GLU A 169 10.70 5.81 -12.40
N ASP A 170 9.57 5.11 -12.31
CA ASP A 170 8.49 5.39 -11.39
C ASP A 170 8.64 4.67 -10.03
N LEU A 171 9.63 3.78 -9.91
CA LEU A 171 9.89 2.95 -8.75
C LEU A 171 11.10 3.48 -7.94
N PRO A 172 11.12 3.31 -6.61
CA PRO A 172 10.14 2.60 -5.79
C PRO A 172 8.84 3.41 -5.60
N CYS A 173 7.70 2.72 -5.57
CA CYS A 173 6.42 3.35 -5.28
C CYS A 173 5.49 2.41 -4.52
N SER A 174 4.48 2.99 -3.89
CA SER A 174 3.36 2.28 -3.29
C SER A 174 2.07 2.54 -4.06
N LEU A 175 1.25 1.49 -4.16
CA LEU A 175 -0.14 1.55 -4.58
C LEU A 175 -0.99 0.97 -3.43
N CYS A 176 -1.71 1.83 -2.74
CA CYS A 176 -2.56 1.44 -1.62
C CYS A 176 -4.03 1.62 -1.98
N SER A 177 -4.89 0.76 -1.44
CA SER A 177 -6.31 0.79 -1.79
C SER A 177 -7.22 0.68 -0.58
N SER A 178 -8.26 1.51 -0.56
CA SER A 178 -9.29 1.48 0.46
C SER A 178 -10.67 1.33 -0.19
N SER A 179 -11.57 0.66 0.52
CA SER A 179 -12.95 0.47 0.06
C SER A 179 -13.95 0.54 1.21
N ALA A 180 -15.07 1.22 1.00
CA ALA A 180 -16.12 1.39 2.00
C ALA A 180 -17.05 0.17 2.15
N THR A 181 -17.09 -0.73 1.16
CA THR A 181 -17.76 -2.03 1.28
C THR A 181 -16.89 -3.04 2.04
N ILE A 182 -17.22 -3.27 3.32
CA ILE A 182 -16.81 -4.47 4.06
C ILE A 182 -17.50 -5.67 3.41
N GLY A 183 -16.73 -6.68 2.97
CA GLY A 183 -17.17 -8.07 2.87
C GLY A 183 -18.43 -8.39 2.04
N HIS A 184 -18.23 -9.26 1.06
CA HIS A 184 -19.23 -9.91 0.19
C HIS A 184 -19.71 -9.09 -1.00
N SER A 185 -19.30 -9.59 -2.18
CA SER A 185 -19.78 -9.25 -3.52
C SER A 185 -19.14 -8.03 -4.18
N LEU A 186 -18.03 -8.29 -4.89
CA LEU A 186 -17.66 -7.59 -6.12
C LEU A 186 -18.78 -7.77 -7.16
N SER A 187 -19.90 -7.10 -6.94
CA SER A 187 -20.96 -6.93 -7.92
C SER A 187 -20.72 -5.58 -8.60
N PHE A 188 -20.65 -5.59 -9.94
CA PHE A 188 -20.45 -4.42 -10.80
C PHE A 188 -21.64 -3.44 -10.80
N GLY A 189 -22.01 -2.99 -9.60
CA GLY A 189 -22.99 -1.93 -9.35
C GLY A 189 -22.73 -1.14 -8.06
N LYS A 190 -21.77 -1.55 -7.20
CA LYS A 190 -21.50 -0.93 -5.89
C LYS A 190 -20.01 -0.88 -5.49
N ALA A 191 -19.07 -0.83 -6.43
CA ALA A 191 -17.66 -0.68 -6.07
C ALA A 191 -17.34 0.77 -5.63
N GLU A 192 -16.86 0.91 -4.39
CA GLU A 192 -16.45 2.14 -3.71
C GLU A 192 -14.94 2.06 -3.44
N LEU A 193 -14.11 2.19 -4.48
CA LEU A 193 -12.65 1.94 -4.39
C LEU A 193 -11.90 3.26 -4.58
N VAL A 194 -10.91 3.50 -3.73
CA VAL A 194 -9.85 4.48 -4.00
C VAL A 194 -8.51 3.78 -3.99
N VAL A 195 -7.74 3.95 -5.06
CA VAL A 195 -6.33 3.54 -5.16
C VAL A 195 -5.47 4.80 -5.19
N VAL A 196 -4.44 4.83 -4.34
CA VAL A 196 -3.52 5.97 -4.22
C VAL A 196 -2.10 5.52 -4.51
N ARG A 197 -1.40 6.32 -5.30
CA ARG A 197 0.02 6.17 -5.60
C ARG A 197 0.85 7.18 -4.83
N SER A 198 1.90 6.73 -4.14
CA SER A 198 2.88 7.59 -3.46
C SER A 198 4.25 6.90 -3.32
N PRO A 199 5.38 7.64 -3.22
CA PRO A 199 6.67 7.06 -2.86
C PRO A 199 6.70 6.44 -1.46
N SER A 200 5.82 6.89 -0.54
CA SER A 200 5.67 6.35 0.81
C SER A 200 4.41 5.51 0.91
N ALA A 201 4.52 4.27 1.40
CA ALA A 201 3.35 3.43 1.62
C ALA A 201 2.50 3.92 2.80
N ALA A 202 3.13 4.51 3.83
CA ALA A 202 2.39 5.16 4.91
C ALA A 202 1.45 6.25 4.36
N MET A 203 1.98 7.08 3.44
CA MET A 203 1.21 8.15 2.81
C MET A 203 0.14 7.61 1.87
N ALA A 204 0.46 6.62 1.03
CA ALA A 204 -0.51 6.01 0.12
C ALA A 204 -1.69 5.40 0.88
N ASP A 205 -1.44 4.61 1.92
CA ASP A 205 -2.46 3.90 2.71
C ASP A 205 -3.34 4.89 3.51
N ALA A 206 -2.70 5.84 4.20
CA ALA A 206 -3.41 6.91 4.91
C ALA A 206 -4.29 7.75 3.98
N ALA A 207 -3.76 8.14 2.82
CA ALA A 207 -4.50 8.91 1.83
C ALA A 207 -5.61 8.09 1.19
N ALA A 208 -5.41 6.81 0.90
CA ALA A 208 -6.43 5.92 0.36
C ALA A 208 -7.62 5.84 1.33
N THR A 209 -7.35 5.64 2.62
CA THR A 209 -8.37 5.64 3.67
C THR A 209 -9.10 6.99 3.75
N ALA A 210 -8.34 8.11 3.80
CA ALA A 210 -8.90 9.44 3.92
C ALA A 210 -9.77 9.84 2.70
N LEU A 211 -9.32 9.54 1.49
CA LEU A 211 -10.03 9.83 0.25
C LEU A 211 -11.26 8.92 0.08
N CYS A 212 -11.15 7.65 0.47
CA CYS A 212 -12.28 6.72 0.46
C CYS A 212 -13.39 7.17 1.42
N ASN A 213 -13.04 7.65 2.63
CA ASN A 213 -14.02 8.21 3.59
C ASN A 213 -14.79 9.44 3.04
N ARG A 214 -14.22 10.14 2.06
CA ARG A 214 -14.85 11.29 1.38
C ARG A 214 -15.71 10.86 0.18
N LEU A 215 -15.48 9.68 -0.37
CA LEU A 215 -16.16 9.16 -1.57
C LEU A 215 -17.49 8.48 -1.18
N ARG A 216 -18.57 9.25 -1.06
CA ARG A 216 -19.91 8.71 -0.69
C ARG A 216 -20.79 8.39 -1.90
N SER A 217 -20.51 9.04 -3.03
CA SER A 217 -21.27 8.90 -4.27
C SER A 217 -20.39 9.25 -5.46
N GLY A 218 -20.84 8.89 -6.66
CA GLY A 218 -20.15 9.28 -7.90
C GLY A 218 -20.09 10.79 -8.14
N LYS A 219 -20.82 11.62 -7.36
CA LYS A 219 -20.74 13.09 -7.42
C LYS A 219 -19.55 13.65 -6.65
N ASP A 220 -18.98 12.88 -5.72
CA ASP A 220 -17.88 13.31 -4.85
C ASP A 220 -16.51 13.13 -5.51
N ILE A 221 -16.43 12.39 -6.63
CA ILE A 221 -15.18 12.11 -7.36
C ILE A 221 -14.37 13.40 -7.65
N PRO A 222 -14.94 14.50 -8.19
CA PRO A 222 -14.16 15.72 -8.41
C PRO A 222 -13.56 16.30 -7.12
N ALA A 223 -14.29 16.26 -6.00
CA ALA A 223 -13.80 16.74 -4.71
C ALA A 223 -12.70 15.84 -4.14
N VAL A 224 -12.82 14.53 -4.33
CA VAL A 224 -11.78 13.54 -3.97
C VAL A 224 -10.50 13.79 -4.76
N LEU A 225 -10.58 13.98 -6.08
CA LEU A 225 -9.41 14.28 -6.91
C LEU A 225 -8.79 15.65 -6.57
N ALA A 226 -9.61 16.66 -6.29
CA ALA A 226 -9.12 17.96 -5.83
C ALA A 226 -8.40 17.85 -4.48
N HIS A 227 -8.89 17.04 -3.55
CA HIS A 227 -8.20 16.80 -2.28
C HIS A 227 -6.85 16.09 -2.50
N ALA A 228 -6.80 15.08 -3.38
CA ALA A 228 -5.55 14.42 -3.75
C ALA A 228 -4.50 15.39 -4.31
N GLN A 229 -4.92 16.38 -5.12
CA GLN A 229 -4.03 17.43 -5.62
C GLN A 229 -3.43 18.30 -4.52
N THR A 230 -4.14 18.53 -3.41
CA THR A 230 -3.55 19.25 -2.26
C THR A 230 -2.42 18.45 -1.61
N LEU A 231 -2.56 17.11 -1.54
CA LEU A 231 -1.52 16.22 -1.03
C LEU A 231 -0.34 16.05 -2.01
N ALA A 232 -0.53 16.39 -3.29
CA ALA A 232 0.53 16.39 -4.30
C ALA A 232 1.56 17.50 -4.08
N GLY A 233 1.16 18.60 -3.44
CA GLY A 233 2.02 19.74 -3.14
C GLY A 233 3.00 19.52 -1.97
N LEU A 234 2.89 18.39 -1.28
CA LEU A 234 3.81 18.02 -0.20
C LEU A 234 5.20 17.61 -0.77
N PRO A 235 6.28 17.75 0.01
CA PRO A 235 7.59 17.27 -0.42
C PRO A 235 7.63 15.72 -0.44
N PRO A 236 8.41 15.10 -1.34
CA PRO A 236 8.68 13.67 -1.24
C PRO A 236 9.38 13.32 0.08
N PRO A 237 9.14 12.13 0.65
CA PRO A 237 8.30 11.05 0.11
C PRO A 237 6.80 11.17 0.47
N LEU A 238 6.37 12.22 1.19
CA LEU A 238 5.02 12.38 1.75
C LEU A 238 3.96 12.90 0.77
N ARG A 239 4.26 12.91 -0.54
CA ARG A 239 3.36 13.43 -1.56
C ARG A 239 2.52 12.33 -2.20
N VAL A 240 1.32 12.67 -2.64
CA VAL A 240 0.51 11.80 -3.50
C VAL A 240 0.84 12.08 -4.97
N GLU A 241 1.08 11.04 -5.76
CA GLU A 241 1.47 11.14 -7.17
C GLU A 241 0.36 10.74 -8.14
N GLY A 242 -0.66 10.02 -7.66
CA GLY A 242 -1.78 9.62 -8.48
C GLY A 242 -2.92 9.01 -7.67
N VAL A 243 -4.13 9.11 -8.20
CA VAL A 243 -5.35 8.57 -7.60
C VAL A 243 -6.26 8.00 -8.68
N LEU A 244 -6.83 6.83 -8.40
CA LEU A 244 -7.95 6.22 -9.12
C LEU A 244 -9.11 6.08 -8.14
N ALA A 245 -10.26 6.67 -8.45
CA ALA A 245 -11.46 6.60 -7.65
C ALA A 245 -12.60 5.98 -8.46
N VAL A 246 -13.28 4.99 -7.90
CA VAL A 246 -14.45 4.35 -8.51
C VAL A 246 -15.61 4.40 -7.53
N CYS A 247 -16.74 4.94 -7.98
CA CYS A 247 -17.97 4.95 -7.21
C CYS A 247 -19.18 4.93 -8.13
N GLN A 248 -20.11 3.99 -7.90
CA GLN A 248 -21.39 3.90 -8.62
C GLN A 248 -21.24 3.90 -10.15
N GLY A 249 -20.26 3.12 -10.66
CA GLY A 249 -19.97 3.01 -12.09
C GLY A 249 -19.25 4.21 -12.71
N LYS A 250 -18.96 5.26 -11.93
CA LYS A 250 -18.13 6.38 -12.36
C LYS A 250 -16.68 6.17 -11.95
N VAL A 251 -15.77 6.59 -12.82
CA VAL A 251 -14.32 6.50 -12.62
C VAL A 251 -13.73 7.90 -12.71
N GLY A 252 -12.86 8.23 -11.76
CA GLY A 252 -12.02 9.42 -11.77
C GLY A 252 -10.56 9.02 -11.66
N VAL A 253 -9.70 9.65 -12.47
CA VAL A 253 -8.26 9.37 -12.50
C VAL A 253 -7.51 10.70 -12.47
N TRP A 254 -6.46 10.76 -11.67
CA TRP A 254 -5.55 11.90 -11.63
C TRP A 254 -4.10 11.45 -11.39
N GLY A 255 -3.14 12.19 -11.93
CA GLY A 255 -1.71 11.97 -11.70
C GLY A 255 -1.13 10.79 -12.49
N LYS A 256 -0.07 10.19 -11.96
CA LYS A 256 0.71 9.10 -12.59
C LYS A 256 0.00 7.74 -12.52
N MET A 257 -1.15 7.63 -13.16
CA MET A 257 -2.02 6.45 -13.17
C MET A 257 -2.25 5.96 -14.61
N GLU A 258 -1.22 5.41 -15.24
CA GLU A 258 -1.33 4.87 -16.60
C GLU A 258 -2.13 3.56 -16.59
N LEU A 259 -3.29 3.59 -17.23
CA LEU A 259 -4.19 2.45 -17.30
C LEU A 259 -3.89 1.58 -18.51
N CYS A 260 -3.80 0.26 -18.31
CA CYS A 260 -3.62 -0.74 -19.35
C CYS A 260 -4.61 -1.90 -19.18
N GLY A 261 -4.91 -2.62 -20.27
CA GLY A 261 -5.64 -3.89 -20.19
C GLY A 261 -4.70 -5.01 -19.77
N CYS A 262 -5.14 -5.88 -18.86
CA CYS A 262 -4.39 -7.04 -18.38
C CYS A 262 -5.24 -8.29 -18.14
#